data_AF-A0A7R9QG91-F1
#
_entry.id   AF-A0A7R9QG91-F1
#
_cell.length_a   1.000
_cell.length_b   1.000
_cell.length_c   1.000
_cell.angle_alpha   90.00
_cell.angle_beta   90.00
_cell.angle_gamma   90.00
#
_symmetry.space_group_name_H-M   'P 1'
#
loop_
_entity.id
_entity.type
_entity.pdbx_description
1 polymer ?
#
loop_
_entity_poly.entity_id
_entity_poly.type
_entity_poly.pdbx_seq_one_letter_code
_entity_poly.pdbx_strand_id
1 'polypeptide(L)'
;MSESMSQLSASVVQCVARMAHQTFAVNRFVSEEIFNESLNKLNKLLSQMTHKDINLNKELMSESILSRLRSRRPSVTYVSILETKHFQMCVFGLRIPTVYNGCATIDSKSKDVCLLTPNQRNYHEVVAIDGPAAILDILGPPYEEDRECHYYKVVATVFDRRLQRDITWLLELEDVPQDYRCDSLPYIGPHIELN
;
A
#
# COMPACT_ATOMS: atom_id res chain seq x y z
N MET A 1 29.93 34.38 8.25
CA MET A 1 29.41 33.94 9.55
C MET A 1 27.93 34.30 9.65
N SER A 2 27.07 33.32 9.43
CA SER A 2 25.83 33.09 10.17
C SER A 2 25.15 31.90 9.52
N GLU A 3 25.50 30.73 10.04
CA GLU A 3 24.68 29.53 9.92
C GLU A 3 23.28 29.89 10.43
N SER A 4 22.27 29.79 9.57
CA SER A 4 20.91 29.55 10.00
C SER A 4 20.49 28.18 9.48
N MET A 5 21.10 27.14 10.06
CA MET A 5 20.54 25.79 10.01
C MET A 5 19.26 25.81 10.84
N SER A 6 18.14 26.14 10.21
CA SER A 6 16.84 25.74 10.73
C SER A 6 16.84 24.22 10.79
N GLN A 7 16.85 23.65 12.00
CA GLN A 7 16.42 22.26 12.20
C GLN A 7 14.96 22.17 11.77
N LEU A 8 14.73 21.92 10.48
CA LEU A 8 13.44 21.51 9.95
C LEU A 8 13.14 20.15 10.59
N SER A 9 12.14 20.09 11.47
CA SER A 9 11.60 18.82 11.93
C SER A 9 11.26 17.97 10.70
N ALA A 10 11.81 16.76 10.62
CA ALA A 10 11.54 15.85 9.50
C ALA A 10 10.02 15.64 9.34
N SER A 11 9.53 15.60 8.10
CA SER A 11 8.13 15.29 7.83
C SER A 11 7.78 13.87 8.27
N VAL A 12 6.51 13.58 8.51
CA VAL A 12 6.08 12.24 8.94
C VAL A 12 6.43 11.19 7.87
N VAL A 13 6.22 11.48 6.59
CA VAL A 13 6.60 10.59 5.48
C VAL A 13 8.11 10.33 5.43
N GLN A 14 8.93 11.33 5.76
CA GLN A 14 10.38 11.17 5.87
C GLN A 14 10.78 10.24 7.03
N CYS A 15 10.12 10.36 8.18
CA CYS A 15 10.33 9.47 9.32
C CYS A 15 9.93 8.03 9.01
N VAL A 16 8.81 7.84 8.31
CA VAL A 16 8.35 6.51 7.85
C VAL A 16 9.35 5.90 6.88
N ALA A 17 9.83 6.66 5.89
CA ALA A 17 10.81 6.19 4.93
C ALA A 17 12.14 5.74 5.59
N ARG A 18 12.63 6.52 6.57
CA ARG A 18 13.83 6.15 7.33
C ARG A 18 13.62 4.91 8.19
N MET A 19 12.46 4.79 8.85
CA MET A 19 12.14 3.59 9.64
C MET A 19 11.96 2.35 8.76
N ALA A 20 11.36 2.49 7.58
CA ALA A 20 11.25 1.42 6.60
C ALA A 20 12.64 0.98 6.11
N HIS A 21 13.53 1.93 5.82
CA HIS A 21 14.92 1.63 5.50
C HIS A 21 15.62 0.88 6.63
N GLN A 22 15.48 1.33 7.88
CA GLN A 22 16.02 0.61 9.05
C GLN A 22 15.40 -0.77 9.25
N THR A 23 14.16 -0.99 8.84
CA THR A 23 13.48 -2.28 9.00
C THR A 23 13.91 -3.28 7.93
N PHE A 24 13.98 -2.84 6.66
CA PHE A 24 14.16 -3.74 5.52
C PHE A 24 15.58 -3.74 4.92
N ALA A 25 16.37 -2.70 5.13
CA ALA A 25 17.77 -2.64 4.65
C ALA A 25 18.77 -3.22 5.65
N VAL A 26 18.37 -3.46 6.90
CA VAL A 26 19.24 -4.00 7.92
C VAL A 26 19.59 -5.47 7.61
N ASN A 27 20.84 -5.81 7.95
CA ASN A 27 21.54 -7.02 7.54
C ASN A 27 20.77 -8.30 7.90
N ARG A 28 20.83 -9.31 7.02
CA ARG A 28 20.17 -10.64 7.16
C ARG A 28 20.61 -11.44 8.39
N PHE A 29 21.54 -10.92 9.20
CA PHE A 29 22.05 -11.53 10.44
C PHE A 29 21.41 -10.97 11.71
N VAL A 30 20.43 -10.07 11.59
CA VAL A 30 19.69 -9.55 12.74
C VAL A 30 18.67 -10.58 13.23
N SER A 31 18.49 -10.66 14.55
CA SER A 31 17.53 -11.60 15.15
C SER A 31 16.08 -11.19 14.83
N GLU A 32 15.19 -12.18 14.84
CA GLU A 32 13.77 -11.97 14.56
C GLU A 32 13.14 -10.96 15.54
N GLU A 33 13.60 -10.95 16.80
CA GLU A 33 13.14 -10.00 17.81
C GLU A 33 13.43 -8.56 17.43
N ILE A 34 14.67 -8.26 16.99
CA ILE A 34 15.08 -6.91 16.61
C ILE A 34 14.35 -6.45 15.34
N PHE A 35 14.13 -7.37 14.39
CA PHE A 35 13.31 -7.10 13.22
C PHE A 35 11.87 -6.74 13.61
N ASN A 36 11.25 -7.55 14.46
CA ASN A 36 9.88 -7.33 14.94
C ASN A 36 9.74 -6.02 15.72
N GLU A 37 10.74 -5.66 16.53
CA GLU A 37 10.77 -4.34 17.19
C GLU A 37 10.79 -3.18 16.19
N SER A 38 11.59 -3.31 15.12
CA SER A 38 11.69 -2.29 14.06
C SER A 38 10.39 -2.20 13.26
N LEU A 39 9.80 -3.34 12.92
CA LEU A 39 8.51 -3.43 12.25
C LEU A 39 7.38 -2.83 13.09
N ASN A 40 7.37 -3.06 14.41
CA ASN A 40 6.40 -2.45 15.31
C ASN A 40 6.53 -0.92 15.38
N LYS A 41 7.76 -0.40 15.35
CA LYS A 41 8.00 1.05 15.26
C LYS A 41 7.49 1.60 13.93
N LEU A 42 7.73 0.89 12.83
CA LEU A 42 7.22 1.27 11.51
C LEU A 42 5.69 1.31 11.48
N ASN A 43 5.02 0.25 11.96
CA ASN A 43 3.56 0.17 12.05
C ASN A 43 2.97 1.32 12.89
N LYS A 44 3.63 1.68 13.99
CA LYS A 44 3.21 2.81 14.83
C LYS A 44 3.35 4.16 14.13
N LEU A 45 4.33 4.34 13.25
CA LEU A 45 4.47 5.56 12.46
C LEU A 45 3.43 5.60 11.33
N LEU A 46 3.21 4.47 10.65
CA LEU A 46 2.20 4.35 9.60
C LEU A 46 0.79 4.66 10.10
N SER A 47 0.41 4.20 11.30
CA SER A 47 -0.91 4.48 11.89
C SER A 47 -1.13 5.96 12.23
N GLN A 48 -0.09 6.79 12.20
CA GLN A 48 -0.18 8.24 12.41
C GLN A 48 -0.22 9.03 11.11
N MET A 49 0.08 8.39 9.97
CA MET A 49 0.08 9.08 8.68
C MET A 49 -1.33 9.48 8.26
N THR A 50 -1.39 10.61 7.57
CA THR A 50 -2.60 11.12 6.93
C THR A 50 -2.29 11.49 5.48
N HIS A 51 -3.34 11.68 4.68
CA HIS A 51 -3.22 12.15 3.30
C HIS A 51 -2.43 13.47 3.15
N LYS A 52 -2.37 14.30 4.20
CA LYS A 52 -1.62 15.57 4.18
C LYS A 52 -0.11 15.34 4.17
N ASP A 53 0.37 14.29 4.83
CA ASP A 53 1.80 14.02 5.00
C ASP A 53 2.49 13.65 3.68
N ILE A 54 1.72 13.18 2.70
CA ILE A 54 2.17 12.82 1.35
C ILE A 54 1.68 13.79 0.28
N ASN A 55 1.09 14.93 0.68
CA ASN A 55 0.44 15.90 -0.22
C ASN A 55 -0.50 15.23 -1.24
N LEU A 56 -1.28 14.25 -0.80
CA LEU A 56 -2.27 13.62 -1.67
C LEU A 56 -3.38 14.64 -1.93
N ASN A 57 -3.23 15.40 -3.02
CA ASN A 57 -4.15 16.46 -3.38
C ASN A 57 -5.57 15.88 -3.52
N LYS A 58 -6.56 16.60 -2.98
CA LYS A 58 -7.97 16.31 -3.22
C LYS A 58 -8.30 16.22 -4.71
N GLU A 59 -7.49 16.80 -5.60
CA GLU A 59 -7.63 16.63 -7.05
C GLU A 59 -7.62 15.17 -7.50
N LEU A 60 -6.74 14.32 -6.94
CA LEU A 60 -6.72 12.88 -7.22
C LEU A 60 -8.08 12.22 -6.92
N MET A 61 -8.81 12.82 -5.99
CA MET A 61 -10.12 12.40 -5.48
C MET A 61 -11.26 13.36 -5.89
N SER A 62 -11.01 14.34 -6.77
CA SER A 62 -11.94 15.46 -7.00
C SER A 62 -12.98 15.12 -8.06
N GLU A 63 -14.25 15.40 -7.78
CA GLU A 63 -15.37 15.26 -8.73
C GLU A 63 -15.08 15.89 -10.11
N SER A 64 -14.34 17.00 -10.18
CA SER A 64 -13.98 17.64 -11.44
C SER A 64 -12.98 16.84 -12.28
N ILE A 65 -11.95 16.25 -11.67
CA ILE A 65 -11.06 15.30 -12.37
C ILE A 65 -11.82 14.00 -12.64
N LEU A 66 -12.58 13.48 -11.68
CA LEU A 66 -13.40 12.28 -11.82
C LEU A 66 -14.40 12.41 -12.98
N SER A 67 -15.04 13.57 -13.14
CA SER A 67 -15.98 13.88 -14.23
C SER A 67 -15.33 13.97 -15.61
N ARG A 68 -14.10 14.49 -15.69
CA ARG A 68 -13.31 14.56 -16.94
C ARG A 68 -12.76 13.19 -17.36
N LEU A 69 -12.72 12.24 -16.44
CA LEU A 69 -12.23 10.87 -16.64
C LEU A 69 -13.34 9.84 -16.92
N ARG A 70 -14.62 10.23 -16.85
CA ARG A 70 -15.82 9.37 -16.94
C ARG A 70 -16.01 8.58 -18.24
N SER A 71 -15.22 8.79 -19.29
CA SER A 71 -15.51 8.17 -20.59
C SER A 71 -14.59 7.05 -21.04
N ARG A 72 -13.44 6.75 -20.40
CA ARG A 72 -12.53 5.68 -20.91
C ARG A 72 -11.27 5.26 -20.12
N ARG A 73 -11.08 5.55 -18.82
CA ARG A 73 -9.80 5.23 -18.12
C ARG A 73 -9.92 4.79 -16.63
N PRO A 74 -8.79 4.49 -15.94
CA PRO A 74 -8.48 3.27 -15.18
C PRO A 74 -9.08 3.22 -13.79
N SER A 75 -9.38 2.01 -13.32
CA SER A 75 -9.93 1.73 -11.99
C SER A 75 -9.00 2.17 -10.84
N VAL A 76 -7.69 2.22 -11.08
CA VAL A 76 -6.65 2.51 -10.08
C VAL A 76 -5.64 3.53 -10.59
N THR A 77 -5.08 4.36 -9.70
CA THR A 77 -3.89 5.17 -9.97
C THR A 77 -2.76 4.85 -9.01
N TYR A 78 -1.56 4.74 -9.54
CA TYR A 78 -0.36 4.43 -8.79
C TYR A 78 0.55 5.65 -8.69
N VAL A 79 1.13 5.89 -7.51
CA VAL A 79 2.12 6.94 -7.26
C VAL A 79 3.30 6.30 -6.54
N SER A 80 4.45 6.23 -7.21
CA SER A 80 5.70 5.83 -6.55
C SER A 80 6.20 6.98 -5.69
N ILE A 81 6.38 6.73 -4.38
CA ILE A 81 6.94 7.71 -3.44
C ILE A 81 8.45 7.55 -3.34
N LEU A 82 8.90 6.30 -3.16
CA LEU A 82 10.31 5.95 -2.97
C LEU A 82 10.51 4.48 -3.33
N GLU A 83 11.61 4.18 -4.01
CA GLU A 83 11.97 2.81 -4.37
C GLU A 83 13.46 2.58 -4.08
N THR A 84 13.74 1.43 -3.46
CA THR A 84 15.10 0.97 -3.14
C THR A 84 15.19 -0.52 -3.42
N LYS A 85 16.40 -1.11 -3.41
CA LYS A 85 16.56 -2.57 -3.50
C LYS A 85 15.98 -3.38 -2.33
N HIS A 86 15.57 -2.72 -1.25
CA HIS A 86 15.13 -3.37 -0.01
C HIS A 86 13.63 -3.21 0.25
N PHE A 87 13.05 -2.10 -0.19
CA PHE A 87 11.64 -1.81 -0.06
C PHE A 87 11.20 -0.74 -1.04
N GLN A 88 9.89 -0.68 -1.26
CA GLN A 88 9.20 0.31 -2.07
C GLN A 88 8.06 0.94 -1.25
N MET A 89 7.90 2.25 -1.36
CA MET A 89 6.77 2.99 -0.83
C MET A 89 5.96 3.56 -1.99
N CYS A 90 4.66 3.32 -1.98
CA CYS A 90 3.78 3.80 -3.03
C CYS A 90 2.37 4.08 -2.50
N VAL A 91 1.57 4.75 -3.32
CA VAL A 91 0.15 5.01 -3.04
C VAL A 91 -0.69 4.51 -4.20
N PHE A 92 -1.75 3.76 -3.89
CA PHE A 92 -2.79 3.42 -4.84
C PHE A 92 -4.05 4.23 -4.53
N GLY A 93 -4.53 5.00 -5.51
CA GLY A 93 -5.82 5.67 -5.50
C GLY A 93 -6.89 4.81 -6.17
N LEU A 94 -7.90 4.41 -5.41
CA LEU A 94 -9.04 3.59 -5.83
C LEU A 94 -10.24 4.50 -6.11
N ARG A 95 -10.81 4.41 -7.31
CA ARG A 95 -11.85 5.36 -7.77
C ARG A 95 -13.26 4.82 -7.76
N ILE A 96 -13.43 3.51 -7.90
CA ILE A 96 -14.73 2.88 -8.17
C ILE A 96 -15.22 2.25 -6.87
N PRO A 97 -16.30 2.78 -6.26
CA PRO A 97 -17.06 2.07 -5.24
C PRO A 97 -17.46 0.68 -5.72
N THR A 98 -17.27 -0.33 -4.89
CA THR A 98 -17.75 -1.69 -5.16
C THR A 98 -18.70 -2.14 -4.04
N VAL A 99 -19.47 -3.18 -4.34
CA VAL A 99 -20.33 -3.82 -3.33
C VAL A 99 -19.43 -4.59 -2.37
N TYR A 100 -19.44 -4.18 -1.10
CA TYR A 100 -18.70 -4.85 -0.05
C TYR A 100 -19.36 -6.19 0.32
N ASN A 101 -18.64 -7.29 0.10
CA ASN A 101 -19.07 -8.64 0.46
C ASN A 101 -18.27 -9.26 1.63
N GLY A 102 -17.51 -8.46 2.38
CA GLY A 102 -16.86 -8.87 3.63
C GLY A 102 -15.36 -9.24 3.53
N CYS A 103 -14.60 -8.94 4.60
CA CYS A 103 -13.38 -9.61 5.12
C CYS A 103 -12.75 -8.73 6.22
N ALA A 104 -12.52 -7.46 5.90
CA ALA A 104 -12.18 -6.38 6.83
C ALA A 104 -12.58 -5.03 6.19
N THR A 105 -12.83 -3.99 6.97
CA THR A 105 -12.99 -2.61 6.49
C THR A 105 -11.93 -1.76 7.16
N ILE A 106 -11.14 -1.05 6.36
CA ILE A 106 -10.08 -0.15 6.83
C ILE A 106 -10.50 1.26 6.45
N ASP A 107 -10.45 2.17 7.41
CA ASP A 107 -10.72 3.58 7.14
C ASP A 107 -9.67 4.48 7.80
N SER A 108 -9.65 5.74 7.38
CA SER A 108 -8.71 6.74 7.93
C SER A 108 -8.94 7.07 9.40
N LYS A 109 -10.04 6.62 10.02
CA LYS A 109 -10.37 6.86 11.43
C LYS A 109 -9.88 5.73 12.33
N SER A 110 -9.88 4.49 11.84
CA SER A 110 -9.46 3.32 12.61
C SER A 110 -7.96 3.31 12.88
N LYS A 111 -7.17 3.98 12.03
CA LYS A 111 -5.69 4.02 12.08
C LYS A 111 -5.07 2.62 11.98
N ASP A 112 -5.81 1.67 11.43
CA ASP A 112 -5.32 0.32 11.26
C ASP A 112 -4.27 0.27 10.15
N VAL A 113 -3.25 -0.55 10.37
CA VAL A 113 -2.24 -0.89 9.38
C VAL A 113 -2.35 -2.38 9.11
N CYS A 114 -2.51 -2.75 7.84
CA CYS A 114 -2.57 -4.15 7.46
C CYS A 114 -1.17 -4.70 7.22
N LEU A 115 -0.77 -5.67 8.05
CA LEU A 115 0.44 -6.44 7.84
C LEU A 115 0.11 -7.74 7.10
N LEU A 116 0.78 -7.91 5.95
CA LEU A 116 0.74 -9.11 5.13
C LEU A 116 2.14 -9.72 5.14
N THR A 117 2.21 -11.05 5.16
CA THR A 117 3.48 -11.79 5.11
C THR A 117 3.40 -12.83 3.99
N PRO A 118 4.54 -13.39 3.54
CA PRO A 118 4.52 -14.40 2.46
C PRO A 118 3.57 -15.57 2.73
N ASN A 119 3.32 -15.90 4.00
CA ASN A 119 2.50 -17.05 4.40
C ASN A 119 1.15 -16.66 5.03
N GLN A 120 0.88 -15.36 5.21
CA GLN A 120 -0.35 -14.90 5.86
C GLN A 120 -0.93 -13.72 5.10
N ARG A 121 -2.19 -13.84 4.65
CA ARG A 121 -2.91 -12.79 3.92
C ARG A 121 -2.21 -12.35 2.62
N ASN A 122 -1.34 -13.20 2.07
CA ASN A 122 -0.55 -12.90 0.87
C ASN A 122 -1.41 -12.70 -0.39
N TYR A 123 -2.57 -13.36 -0.46
CA TYR A 123 -3.60 -13.09 -1.46
C TYR A 123 -4.66 -12.15 -0.89
N HIS A 124 -4.94 -11.07 -1.59
CA HIS A 124 -5.88 -10.05 -1.14
C HIS A 124 -6.42 -9.25 -2.33
N GLU A 125 -7.61 -8.69 -2.12
CA GLU A 125 -8.25 -7.73 -3.00
C GLU A 125 -8.58 -6.49 -2.17
N VAL A 126 -8.30 -5.30 -2.70
CA VAL A 126 -8.66 -4.04 -2.06
C VAL A 126 -9.65 -3.31 -2.95
N VAL A 127 -10.75 -2.89 -2.33
CA VAL A 127 -11.81 -2.17 -3.02
C VAL A 127 -12.19 -0.91 -2.27
N ALA A 128 -12.57 0.12 -3.00
CA ALA A 128 -13.21 1.30 -2.43
C ALA A 128 -14.69 0.99 -2.16
N ILE A 129 -15.23 1.37 -1.00
CA ILE A 129 -16.63 1.08 -0.62
C ILE A 129 -17.49 2.34 -0.76
N ASP A 130 -17.31 3.33 0.10
CA ASP A 130 -18.16 4.54 0.17
C ASP A 130 -17.49 5.77 -0.47
N GLY A 131 -16.92 5.60 -1.65
CA GLY A 131 -16.27 6.65 -2.43
C GLY A 131 -14.77 6.44 -2.65
N PRO A 132 -14.08 7.40 -3.29
CA PRO A 132 -12.66 7.28 -3.58
C PRO A 132 -11.83 7.02 -2.32
N ALA A 133 -10.93 6.04 -2.40
CA ALA A 133 -10.03 5.68 -1.31
C ALA A 133 -8.57 5.72 -1.78
N ALA A 134 -7.64 5.93 -0.85
CA ALA A 134 -6.22 5.83 -1.14
C ALA A 134 -5.56 4.96 -0.07
N ILE A 135 -4.72 4.05 -0.51
CA ILE A 135 -3.90 3.20 0.35
C ILE A 135 -2.43 3.55 0.14
N LEU A 136 -1.65 3.56 1.22
CA LEU A 136 -0.20 3.67 1.17
C LEU A 136 0.38 2.31 1.49
N ASP A 137 1.20 1.79 0.59
CA ASP A 137 1.84 0.50 0.74
C ASP A 137 3.34 0.66 0.97
N ILE A 138 3.89 -0.20 1.84
CA ILE A 138 5.33 -0.44 1.96
C ILE A 138 5.56 -1.91 1.67
N LEU A 139 6.20 -2.19 0.53
CA LEU A 139 6.50 -3.54 0.07
C LEU A 139 7.98 -3.84 0.32
N GLY A 140 8.28 -4.90 1.07
CA GLY A 140 9.63 -5.31 1.43
C GLY A 140 9.88 -6.80 1.19
N PRO A 141 10.64 -7.21 0.16
CA PRO A 141 11.26 -6.39 -0.90
C PRO A 141 10.29 -6.04 -2.05
N PRO A 142 10.63 -5.09 -2.95
CA PRO A 142 9.83 -4.77 -4.13
C PRO A 142 9.62 -5.96 -5.07
N TYR A 143 8.73 -5.84 -6.05
CA TYR A 143 8.64 -6.80 -7.16
C TYR A 143 9.88 -6.73 -8.07
N GLU A 144 10.31 -7.87 -8.58
CA GLU A 144 11.48 -8.08 -9.45
C GLU A 144 11.09 -9.11 -10.54
N GLU A 145 11.96 -9.40 -11.51
CA GLU A 145 11.66 -10.37 -12.58
C GLU A 145 11.27 -11.77 -12.05
N ASP A 146 11.80 -12.18 -10.89
CA ASP A 146 11.47 -13.45 -10.23
C ASP A 146 10.32 -13.33 -9.22
N ARG A 147 9.78 -12.12 -9.04
CA ARG A 147 8.66 -11.79 -8.16
C ARG A 147 7.63 -11.01 -8.94
N GLU A 148 6.90 -11.69 -9.80
CA GLU A 148 5.81 -11.09 -10.57
C GLU A 148 4.52 -11.05 -9.74
N CYS A 149 3.63 -10.12 -10.08
CA CYS A 149 2.30 -10.02 -9.49
C CYS A 149 1.31 -10.80 -10.36
N HIS A 150 0.76 -11.87 -9.81
CA HIS A 150 -0.21 -12.74 -10.49
C HIS A 150 -1.62 -12.42 -10.00
N TYR A 151 -2.60 -12.52 -10.91
CA TYR A 151 -4.00 -12.26 -10.61
C TYR A 151 -4.76 -13.57 -10.48
N TYR A 152 -5.74 -13.59 -9.58
CA TYR A 152 -6.53 -14.78 -9.29
C TYR A 152 -8.00 -14.40 -9.24
N LYS A 153 -8.87 -15.36 -9.58
CA LYS A 153 -10.31 -15.26 -9.30
C LYS A 153 -10.76 -16.37 -8.37
N VAL A 154 -11.74 -16.03 -7.52
CA VAL A 154 -12.41 -17.02 -6.68
C VAL A 154 -13.24 -17.95 -7.56
N VAL A 155 -13.03 -19.25 -7.42
CA VAL A 155 -13.79 -20.29 -8.13
C VAL A 155 -14.92 -20.80 -7.24
N ALA A 156 -14.61 -21.13 -5.98
CA ALA A 156 -15.56 -21.65 -5.02
C ALA A 156 -15.03 -21.48 -3.59
N THR A 157 -15.95 -21.33 -2.65
CA THR A 157 -15.67 -21.47 -1.21
C THR A 157 -16.51 -22.63 -0.68
N VAL A 158 -15.84 -23.61 -0.07
CA VAL A 158 -16.48 -24.84 0.41
C VAL A 158 -16.03 -25.13 1.83
N PHE A 159 -16.96 -25.50 2.70
CA PHE A 159 -16.64 -25.93 4.06
C PHE A 159 -15.91 -27.28 4.05
N ASP A 160 -14.66 -27.29 4.47
CA ASP A 160 -13.86 -28.50 4.62
C ASP A 160 -14.13 -29.15 5.99
N ARG A 161 -14.73 -30.34 5.97
CA ARG A 161 -15.09 -31.08 7.18
C ARG A 161 -13.89 -31.61 7.95
N ARG A 162 -12.73 -31.80 7.33
CA ARG A 162 -11.53 -32.28 8.03
C ARG A 162 -10.83 -31.13 8.75
N LEU A 163 -10.76 -29.97 8.11
CA LEU A 163 -10.12 -28.76 8.63
C LEU A 163 -11.08 -27.89 9.47
N GLN A 164 -12.36 -28.24 9.46
CA GLN A 164 -13.45 -27.55 10.17
C GLN A 164 -13.46 -26.04 9.88
N ARG A 165 -13.30 -25.69 8.60
CA ARG A 165 -13.26 -24.30 8.13
C ARG A 165 -13.61 -24.20 6.65
N ASP A 166 -13.98 -23.01 6.21
CA ASP A 166 -14.14 -22.72 4.79
C ASP A 166 -12.78 -22.68 4.08
N ILE A 167 -12.74 -23.29 2.90
CA ILE A 167 -11.60 -23.29 1.97
C ILE A 167 -12.03 -22.61 0.68
N THR A 168 -11.32 -21.56 0.30
CA THR A 168 -11.52 -20.82 -0.94
C THR A 168 -10.51 -21.27 -1.99
N TRP A 169 -11.01 -21.71 -3.14
CA TRP A 169 -10.22 -22.12 -4.29
C TRP A 169 -10.03 -20.94 -5.24
N LEU A 170 -8.78 -20.69 -5.62
CA LEU A 170 -8.38 -19.61 -6.52
C LEU A 170 -7.88 -20.21 -7.83
N LEU A 171 -8.28 -19.59 -8.95
CA LEU A 171 -7.73 -19.88 -10.27
C LEU A 171 -6.87 -18.70 -10.71
N GLU A 172 -5.61 -18.99 -11.04
CA GLU A 172 -4.67 -18.04 -11.63
C GLU A 172 -5.16 -17.62 -13.01
N LEU A 173 -5.03 -16.33 -13.31
CA LEU A 173 -5.38 -15.74 -14.59
C LEU A 173 -4.11 -15.59 -15.44
N GLU A 174 -4.20 -15.96 -16.71
CA GLU A 174 -3.11 -15.78 -17.68
C GLU A 174 -2.87 -14.30 -18.02
N ASP A 175 -3.94 -13.51 -18.00
CA ASP A 175 -3.92 -12.08 -18.31
C ASP A 175 -4.40 -11.24 -17.11
N VAL A 176 -3.95 -9.99 -17.08
CA VAL A 176 -4.46 -8.96 -16.17
C VAL A 176 -5.99 -8.81 -16.36
N PRO A 177 -6.80 -8.76 -15.28
CA PRO A 177 -8.24 -8.59 -15.38
C PRO A 177 -8.64 -7.39 -16.25
N GLN A 178 -9.65 -7.54 -17.12
CA GLN A 178 -10.07 -6.50 -18.07
C GLN A 178 -10.63 -5.24 -17.40
N ASP A 179 -11.16 -5.40 -16.19
CA ASP A 179 -11.67 -4.35 -15.31
C ASP A 179 -10.57 -3.73 -14.43
N TYR A 180 -9.35 -4.28 -14.46
CA TYR A 180 -8.18 -3.68 -13.84
C TYR A 180 -7.36 -2.90 -14.86
N ARG A 181 -7.18 -1.61 -14.56
CA ARG A 181 -6.23 -0.76 -15.26
C ARG A 181 -5.62 0.19 -14.25
N CYS A 182 -4.30 0.35 -14.33
CA CYS A 182 -3.53 1.18 -13.41
C CYS A 182 -2.67 2.17 -14.22
N ASP A 183 -2.92 3.46 -14.04
CA ASP A 183 -2.07 4.52 -14.63
C ASP A 183 -1.23 5.18 -13.52
N SER A 184 0.00 5.57 -13.84
CA SER A 184 0.94 6.20 -12.90
C SER A 184 0.85 7.72 -12.90
N LEU A 185 1.07 8.35 -11.73
CA LEU A 185 1.26 9.80 -11.59
C LEU A 185 2.54 10.11 -10.79
N PRO A 186 3.15 11.29 -11.02
CA PRO A 186 4.33 11.70 -10.26
C PRO A 186 3.94 12.04 -8.81
N TYR A 187 4.85 11.73 -7.88
CA TYR A 187 4.74 12.17 -6.50
C TYR A 187 5.06 13.66 -6.38
N ILE A 188 4.19 14.41 -5.70
CA ILE A 188 4.27 15.88 -5.54
C ILE A 188 4.32 16.30 -4.07
N GLY A 189 4.60 15.35 -3.16
CA GLY A 189 4.70 15.60 -1.72
C GLY A 189 6.08 16.00 -1.25
N PRO A 190 6.30 16.05 0.08
CA PRO A 190 7.60 16.38 0.65
C PRO A 190 8.71 15.48 0.11
N HIS A 191 9.87 16.06 -0.17
CA HIS A 191 11.08 15.33 -0.58
C HIS A 191 11.51 14.33 0.51
N ILE A 192 12.07 13.20 0.09
CA ILE A 192 12.48 12.10 0.98
C ILE A 192 13.94 11.76 0.74
N GLU A 193 14.72 11.73 1.82
CA GLU A 193 16.14 11.39 1.83
C GLU A 193 16.45 10.30 2.87
N LEU A 194 17.10 9.23 2.45
CA LEU A 194 17.42 8.08 3.31
C LEU A 194 18.78 8.17 4.02
N ASN A 195 19.51 9.29 3.85
CA ASN A 195 20.87 9.54 4.35
C ASN A 195 21.09 9.07 5.79
#